data_AF-A0A246TWX5-F1
#
_entry.id   AF-A0A246TWX5-F1
#
_cell.length_a   1.000
_cell.length_b   1.000
_cell.length_c   1.000
_cell.angle_alpha   90.00
_cell.angle_beta   90.00
_cell.angle_gamma   90.00
#
_symmetry.space_group_name_H-M   'P 1'
#
loop_
_entity.id
_entity.type
_entity.pdbx_description
1 polymer ?
#
loop_
_entity_poly.entity_id
_entity_poly.type
_entity_poly.pdbx_seq_one_letter_code
_entity_poly.pdbx_strand_id
1 'polypeptide(L)'
;MRTSRRSRPSKVKFGSVVVTGAKPSSEFVQVNVKKSTEALARVTAKLAKPGVSLRSKKGVPRFSIAENEAGVFIRRLDGRTERGRLVNGVFEVID
;
A
#
# COMPACT_ATOMS: atom_id res chain seq x y z
N MET A 1 -28.07 25.04 -15.93
CA MET A 1 -26.96 25.38 -15.01
C MET A 1 -26.81 24.22 -14.01
N ARG A 2 -25.83 23.31 -14.17
CA ARG A 2 -25.63 22.16 -13.27
C ARG A 2 -24.78 22.60 -12.08
N THR A 3 -25.39 22.65 -10.90
CA THR A 3 -24.72 22.91 -9.63
C THR A 3 -23.74 21.78 -9.30
N SER A 4 -22.47 22.12 -9.11
CA SER A 4 -21.45 21.16 -8.69
C SER A 4 -21.73 20.70 -7.25
N ARG A 5 -21.84 19.38 -7.06
CA ARG A 5 -21.96 18.76 -5.73
C ARG A 5 -20.69 19.10 -4.94
N ARG A 6 -20.81 19.96 -3.92
CA ARG A 6 -19.72 20.30 -2.99
C ARG A 6 -19.12 19.00 -2.44
N SER A 7 -17.86 18.70 -2.76
CA SER A 7 -17.21 17.48 -2.29
C SER A 7 -17.09 17.53 -0.77
N ARG A 8 -17.59 16.48 -0.08
CA ARG A 8 -17.44 16.39 1.37
C ARG A 8 -15.95 16.35 1.72
N PRO A 9 -15.48 17.16 2.68
CA PRO A 9 -14.09 17.11 3.10
C PRO A 9 -13.75 15.71 3.64
N SER A 10 -12.66 15.14 3.16
CA SER A 10 -12.14 13.86 3.64
C SER A 10 -11.32 14.08 4.90
N LYS A 11 -11.61 13.30 5.93
CA LYS A 11 -10.81 13.20 7.16
C LYS A 11 -9.90 11.98 7.05
N VAL A 12 -8.60 12.19 7.21
CA VAL A 12 -7.61 11.11 7.31
C VAL A 12 -6.88 11.26 8.63
N LYS A 13 -6.84 10.19 9.42
CA LYS A 13 -6.11 10.15 10.71
C LYS A 13 -4.71 9.58 10.48
N PHE A 14 -3.69 10.32 10.89
CA PHE A 14 -2.29 9.93 10.88
C PHE A 14 -1.78 9.91 12.33
N GLY A 15 -1.78 8.74 12.96
CA GLY A 15 -1.44 8.61 14.37
C GLY A 15 -2.41 9.41 15.25
N SER A 16 -1.90 10.43 15.96
CA SER A 16 -2.70 11.36 16.77
C SER A 16 -3.28 12.55 16.00
N VAL A 17 -2.83 12.78 14.75
CA VAL A 17 -3.22 13.95 13.95
C VAL A 17 -4.39 13.60 13.03
N VAL A 18 -5.41 14.47 12.96
CA VAL A 18 -6.50 14.37 11.99
C VAL A 18 -6.33 15.46 10.95
N VAL A 19 -6.10 15.06 9.69
CA VAL A 19 -6.01 15.97 8.55
C VAL A 19 -7.36 16.01 7.85
N THR A 20 -7.95 17.20 7.78
CA THR A 20 -9.16 17.50 6.99
C THR A 20 -8.77 18.24 5.72
N GLY A 21 -9.20 17.73 4.56
CA GLY A 21 -8.97 18.39 3.28
C GLY A 21 -10.08 18.14 2.29
N ALA A 22 -10.10 18.92 1.21
CA ALA A 22 -10.99 18.65 0.08
C ALA A 22 -10.62 17.29 -0.54
N LYS A 23 -11.62 16.45 -0.80
CA LYS A 23 -11.39 15.18 -1.50
C LYS A 23 -10.85 15.50 -2.91
N PRO A 24 -9.69 14.93 -3.32
CA PRO A 24 -9.16 15.14 -4.65
C PRO A 24 -10.16 14.64 -5.71
N SER A 25 -10.16 15.29 -6.89
CA SER A 25 -11.00 14.85 -8.00
C SER A 25 -10.59 13.44 -8.45
N SER A 26 -11.54 12.68 -9.00
CA SER A 26 -11.27 11.34 -9.52
C SER A 26 -10.18 11.36 -10.60
N GLU A 27 -10.16 12.39 -11.44
CA GLU A 27 -9.14 12.60 -12.47
C GLU A 27 -7.75 12.74 -11.86
N PHE A 28 -7.61 13.55 -10.80
CA PHE A 28 -6.33 13.75 -10.12
C PHE A 28 -5.82 12.47 -9.47
N VAL A 29 -6.72 11.66 -8.88
CA VAL A 29 -6.37 10.34 -8.35
C VAL A 29 -5.87 9.42 -9.46
N GLN A 30 -6.58 9.35 -10.59
CA GLN A 30 -6.18 8.51 -11.73
C GLN A 30 -4.82 8.91 -12.30
N VAL A 31 -4.54 10.21 -12.43
CA VAL A 31 -3.23 10.69 -12.89
C VAL A 31 -2.11 10.24 -11.95
N ASN A 32 -2.31 10.33 -10.63
CA ASN A 32 -1.31 9.88 -9.66
C ASN A 32 -1.12 8.36 -9.67
N VAL A 33 -2.21 7.59 -9.80
CA VAL A 33 -2.14 6.13 -9.96
C VAL A 33 -1.32 5.79 -11.20
N LYS A 34 -1.63 6.41 -12.36
CA LYS A 34 -0.90 6.18 -13.61
C LYS A 34 0.60 6.49 -13.45
N LYS A 35 0.95 7.66 -12.93
CA LYS A 35 2.37 8.05 -12.71
C LYS A 35 3.10 7.08 -11.78
N SER A 36 2.44 6.64 -10.70
CA SER A 36 3.00 5.68 -9.75
C SER A 36 3.22 4.32 -10.39
N THR A 37 2.26 3.86 -11.19
CA THR A 37 2.36 2.60 -11.95
C THR A 37 3.50 2.65 -12.99
N GLU A 38 3.64 3.75 -13.73
CA GLU A 38 4.75 3.93 -14.67
C GLU A 38 6.11 3.93 -13.97
N ALA A 39 6.21 4.60 -12.82
CA ALA A 39 7.42 4.59 -12.00
C ALA A 39 7.75 3.17 -11.50
N LEU A 40 6.74 2.44 -11.03
CA LEU A 40 6.90 1.07 -10.58
C LEU A 40 7.36 0.16 -11.71
N ALA A 41 6.78 0.27 -12.91
CA ALA A 41 7.17 -0.51 -14.08
C ALA A 41 8.66 -0.34 -14.42
N ARG A 42 9.20 0.88 -14.33
CA ARG A 42 10.63 1.14 -14.53
C ARG A 42 11.52 0.44 -13.51
N VAL A 43 11.08 0.35 -12.25
CA VAL A 43 11.82 -0.35 -11.19
C VAL A 43 11.74 -1.86 -11.40
N THR A 44 10.54 -2.39 -11.66
CA THR A 44 10.32 -3.81 -11.92
C THR A 44 11.20 -4.31 -13.08
N ALA A 45 11.28 -3.56 -14.18
CA ALA A 45 12.13 -3.92 -15.31
C ALA A 45 13.63 -3.99 -14.94
N LYS A 46 14.10 -3.17 -13.99
CA LYS A 46 15.49 -3.24 -13.49
C LYS A 46 15.70 -4.43 -12.56
N LEU A 47 14.73 -4.74 -11.71
CA LEU A 47 14.79 -5.86 -10.77
C LEU A 47 14.65 -7.22 -11.45
N ALA A 48 13.96 -7.28 -12.59
CA ALA A 48 13.77 -8.50 -13.37
C ALA A 48 14.97 -8.85 -14.29
N LYS A 49 16.02 -8.01 -14.34
CA LYS A 49 17.19 -8.27 -15.17
C LYS A 49 17.93 -9.53 -14.71
N PRO A 50 18.37 -10.41 -15.63
CA PRO A 50 19.26 -11.52 -15.29
C PRO A 50 20.49 -11.02 -14.52
N GLY A 51 20.86 -11.75 -13.47
CA GLY A 51 21.97 -11.38 -12.57
C GLY A 51 21.58 -10.53 -11.37
N VAL A 52 20.36 -9.97 -11.31
CA VAL A 52 19.83 -9.34 -10.10
C VAL A 52 19.20 -10.40 -9.20
N SER A 53 19.72 -10.54 -7.98
CA SER A 53 19.21 -11.47 -6.98
C SER A 53 18.65 -10.73 -5.76
N LEU A 54 17.33 -10.80 -5.57
CA LEU A 54 16.67 -10.31 -4.37
C LEU A 54 16.64 -11.43 -3.31
N ARG A 55 17.74 -11.56 -2.57
CA ARG A 55 17.85 -12.58 -1.52
C ARG A 55 17.04 -12.19 -0.28
N SER A 56 16.32 -13.17 0.25
CA SER A 56 15.72 -13.06 1.58
C SER A 56 16.84 -12.97 2.62
N LYS A 57 16.89 -11.88 3.37
CA LYS A 57 17.85 -11.73 4.47
C LYS A 57 17.24 -12.28 5.75
N LYS A 58 18.01 -13.07 6.52
CA LYS A 58 17.60 -13.52 7.86
C LYS A 58 17.27 -12.32 8.76
N GLY A 59 16.20 -12.42 9.53
CA GLY A 59 15.72 -11.35 10.40
C GLY A 59 15.00 -10.21 9.68
N VAL A 60 14.81 -10.28 8.36
CA VAL A 60 14.07 -9.27 7.59
C VAL A 60 12.70 -9.82 7.18
N PRO A 61 11.61 -9.27 7.72
CA PRO A 61 10.26 -9.73 7.37
C PRO A 61 9.90 -9.30 5.95
N ARG A 62 9.25 -10.20 5.22
CA ARG A 62 8.63 -9.91 3.92
C ARG A 62 7.12 -9.92 4.07
N PHE A 63 6.48 -8.90 3.54
CA PHE A 63 5.03 -8.76 3.57
C PHE A 63 4.46 -8.95 2.17
N SER A 64 3.36 -9.68 2.07
CA SER A 64 2.52 -9.77 0.88
C SER A 64 1.06 -9.62 1.26
N ILE A 65 0.22 -9.24 0.30
CA ILE A 65 -1.23 -9.21 0.49
C ILE A 65 -1.75 -10.65 0.44
N ALA A 66 -2.68 -11.01 1.33
CA ALA A 66 -3.37 -12.29 1.25
C ALA A 66 -4.32 -12.29 0.04
N GLU A 67 -4.19 -13.28 -0.83
CA GLU A 67 -5.09 -13.42 -1.97
C GLU A 67 -6.53 -13.59 -1.48
N ASN A 68 -7.46 -12.85 -2.09
CA ASN A 68 -8.88 -12.86 -1.79
C ASN A 68 -9.31 -12.30 -0.42
N GLU A 69 -8.39 -11.74 0.37
CA GLU A 69 -8.70 -11.19 1.69
C GLU A 69 -8.23 -9.74 1.84
N ALA A 70 -9.14 -8.81 1.58
CA ALA A 70 -8.86 -7.39 1.69
C ALA A 70 -8.46 -7.02 3.12
N GLY A 71 -7.31 -6.34 3.25
CA GLY A 71 -6.78 -5.87 4.53
C GLY A 71 -6.00 -6.91 5.33
N VAL A 72 -5.86 -8.14 4.82
CA VAL A 72 -5.04 -9.19 5.42
C VAL A 72 -3.69 -9.26 4.71
N PHE A 73 -2.63 -9.37 5.52
CA PHE A 73 -1.25 -9.44 5.09
C PHE A 73 -0.62 -10.74 5.56
N ILE A 74 0.28 -11.27 4.77
CA ILE A 74 1.11 -12.44 5.10
C ILE A 74 2.51 -11.93 5.41
N ARG A 75 3.01 -12.19 6.63
CA ARG A 75 4.39 -11.94 7.04
C ARG A 75 5.18 -13.24 6.95
N ARG A 76 6.27 -13.22 6.18
CA ARG A 76 7.27 -14.29 6.15
C ARG A 76 8.56 -13.82 6.81
N LEU A 77 8.97 -14.46 7.90
CA LEU A 77 10.17 -14.14 8.67
C LEU A 77 10.83 -15.42 9.16
N ASP A 78 12.08 -15.67 8.75
CA ASP A 78 12.90 -16.79 9.22
C ASP A 78 12.19 -18.17 9.16
N GLY A 79 11.49 -18.42 8.06
CA GLY A 79 10.74 -19.66 7.83
C GLY A 79 9.35 -19.69 8.44
N ARG A 80 9.00 -18.73 9.31
CA ARG A 80 7.64 -18.57 9.84
C ARG A 80 6.79 -17.76 8.88
N THR A 81 5.56 -18.22 8.67
CA THR A 81 4.54 -17.53 7.88
C THR A 81 3.36 -17.26 8.80
N GLU A 82 3.02 -15.99 8.97
CA GLU A 82 1.95 -15.54 9.85
C GLU A 82 0.99 -14.66 9.06
N ARG A 83 -0.29 -14.71 9.44
CA ARG A 83 -1.32 -13.84 8.90
C ARG A 83 -1.59 -12.72 9.88
N GLY A 84 -1.87 -11.53 9.37
CA GLY A 84 -2.09 -10.38 10.22
C GLY A 84 -2.70 -9.18 9.53
N ARG A 85 -2.99 -8.16 10.32
CA ARG A 85 -3.48 -6.86 9.85
C ARG A 85 -2.46 -5.78 10.20
N LEU A 86 -2.45 -4.71 9.40
CA LEU A 86 -1.71 -3.50 9.75
C LEU A 86 -2.62 -2.59 10.56
N VAL A 87 -2.40 -2.57 11.88
CA VAL A 87 -3.13 -1.71 12.82
C VAL A 87 -2.18 -0.60 13.25
N ASN A 88 -2.52 0.65 12.92
CA ASN A 88 -1.67 1.82 13.21
C ASN A 88 -0.21 1.69 12.72
N GLY A 89 0.01 0.98 11.59
CA GLY A 89 1.34 0.75 11.03
C GLY A 89 2.12 -0.41 11.66
N VAL A 90 1.54 -1.10 12.64
CA VAL A 90 2.10 -2.29 13.28
C VAL A 90 1.42 -3.54 12.73
N PHE A 91 2.20 -4.58 12.45
CA PHE A 91 1.66 -5.87 12.04
C PHE A 91 1.20 -6.65 13.28
N GLU A 92 -0.11 -6.86 13.38
CA GLU A 92 -0.74 -7.66 14.43
C GLU A 92 -1.15 -9.01 13.86
N VAL A 93 -0.69 -10.08 14.49
CA VAL A 93 -1.00 -11.46 14.10
C VAL A 93 -2.47 -11.75 14.42
N ILE A 94 -3.17 -12.42 13.49
CA ILE A 94 -4.56 -12.84 13.68
C ILE A 94 -4.73 -14.37 13.77
N ASP A 95 -3.73 -15.13 13.34
CA ASP A 95 -3.68 -16.60 13.35
C ASP A 95 -2.31 -17.12 13.82
#